data_AF-A0ABD1WEI2-F1
#
_entry.id   AF-A0ABD1WEI2-F1
#
_cell.length_a   1.000
_cell.length_b   1.000
_cell.length_c   1.000
_cell.angle_alpha   90.00
_cell.angle_beta   90.00
_cell.angle_gamma   90.00
#
_symmetry.space_group_name_H-M   'P 1'
#
loop_
_entity.id
_entity.type
_entity.pdbx_description
1 polymer ?
#
loop_
_entity_poly.entity_id
_entity_poly.type
_entity_poly.pdbx_seq_one_letter_code
_entity_poly.pdbx_strand_id
1 'polypeptide(L)'
;MAKEVVQELARSRLSNSLVQAVALLRQRNHPRMVNSLNDLLAYNKVVPSTPLSWKVSDELSDLFLIYLKSDPSPENLARVQYLLNINDSTSKALRAMKDRRLQNGAADEEFVF
;
A
#
# COMPACT_ATOMS: atom_id res chain seq x y z
N MET A 1 -14.67 -9.17 26.28
CA MET A 1 -15.74 -8.56 25.45
C MET A 1 -15.30 -7.28 24.72
N ALA A 2 -14.39 -6.43 25.23
CA ALA A 2 -13.94 -5.24 24.47
C ALA A 2 -12.88 -5.52 23.38
N LYS A 3 -12.02 -6.54 23.55
CA LYS A 3 -10.93 -6.83 22.60
C LYS A 3 -11.42 -7.36 21.25
N GLU A 4 -12.46 -8.21 21.24
CA GLU A 4 -13.03 -8.73 19.98
C GLU A 4 -13.72 -7.64 19.17
N VAL A 5 -14.51 -6.77 19.81
CA VAL A 5 -15.19 -5.66 19.11
C VAL A 5 -14.17 -4.69 18.48
N VAL A 6 -13.06 -4.40 19.17
CA VAL A 6 -11.98 -3.57 18.61
C VAL A 6 -11.26 -4.28 17.47
N GLN A 7 -11.06 -5.60 17.54
CA GLN A 7 -10.46 -6.37 16.44
C GLN A 7 -11.35 -6.37 15.19
N GLU A 8 -12.66 -6.54 15.36
CA GLU A 8 -13.63 -6.50 14.26
C GLU A 8 -13.75 -5.11 13.65
N LEU A 9 -13.81 -4.08 14.50
CA LEU A 9 -13.85 -2.69 14.07
C LEU A 9 -12.56 -2.30 13.33
N ALA A 10 -11.39 -2.69 13.86
CA ALA A 10 -10.11 -2.41 13.21
C ALA A 10 -10.01 -3.11 11.86
N ARG A 11 -10.46 -4.37 11.73
CA ARG A 11 -10.51 -5.09 10.45
C ARG A 11 -11.40 -4.37 9.43
N SER A 12 -12.56 -3.89 9.87
CA SER A 12 -13.46 -3.08 9.04
C SER A 12 -12.82 -1.76 8.63
N ARG A 13 -12.13 -1.06 9.55
CA ARG A 13 -11.38 0.17 9.26
C ARG A 13 -10.25 -0.07 8.27
N LEU A 14 -9.47 -1.14 8.44
CA LEU A 14 -8.39 -1.55 7.54
C LEU A 14 -8.91 -1.78 6.12
N SER A 15 -10.04 -2.48 5.99
CA SER A 15 -10.69 -2.71 4.70
C SER A 15 -11.18 -1.40 4.08
N ASN A 16 -11.77 -0.51 4.88
CA ASN A 16 -12.19 0.82 4.41
C ASN A 16 -11.00 1.68 3.96
N SER A 17 -9.88 1.67 4.70
CA SER A 17 -8.66 2.38 4.31
C SER A 17 -8.08 1.84 3.00
N LEU A 18 -8.12 0.52 2.79
CA LEU A 18 -7.70 -0.06 1.51
C LEU A 18 -8.62 0.38 0.36
N VAL A 19 -9.94 0.34 0.55
CA VAL A 19 -10.91 0.84 -0.44
C VAL A 19 -10.62 2.30 -0.79
N GLN A 20 -10.32 3.13 0.21
CA GLN A 20 -9.94 4.53 -0.01
C GLN A 20 -8.63 4.64 -0.78
N ALA A 21 -7.60 3.89 -0.41
CA ALA A 21 -6.32 3.89 -1.11
C ALA A 21 -6.49 3.50 -2.60
N VAL A 22 -7.31 2.50 -2.90
CA VAL A 22 -7.64 2.09 -4.28
C VAL A 22 -8.48 3.15 -5.00
N ALA A 23 -9.43 3.78 -4.33
CA ALA A 23 -10.21 4.87 -4.92
C ALA A 23 -9.31 6.07 -5.28
N LEU A 24 -8.37 6.40 -4.39
CA LEU A 24 -7.39 7.47 -4.59
C LEU A 24 -6.38 7.12 -5.70
N LEU A 25 -5.99 5.85 -5.82
CA LEU A 25 -5.20 5.34 -6.94
C LEU A 25 -5.89 5.65 -8.27
N ARG A 26 -7.18 5.32 -8.40
CA ARG A 26 -7.97 5.61 -9.62
C ARG A 26 -8.13 7.10 -9.89
N GLN A 27 -8.14 7.91 -8.84
CA GLN A 27 -8.15 9.38 -8.92
C GLN A 27 -6.76 9.97 -9.22
N ARG A 28 -5.72 9.14 -9.40
CA ARG A 28 -4.31 9.55 -9.53
C ARG A 28 -3.85 10.44 -8.39
N ASN A 29 -4.46 10.29 -7.21
CA ASN A 29 -4.14 11.07 -6.03
C ASN A 29 -3.12 10.34 -5.16
N HIS A 30 -1.88 10.31 -5.65
CA HIS A 30 -0.77 9.62 -5.02
C HIS A 30 -0.48 10.07 -3.58
N PRO A 31 -0.38 11.38 -3.26
CA PRO A 31 -0.07 11.81 -1.89
C PRO A 31 -1.14 11.41 -0.87
N ARG A 32 -2.43 11.54 -1.22
CA ARG A 32 -3.50 11.07 -0.32
C ARG A 32 -3.51 9.57 -0.16
N MET A 33 -3.20 8.82 -1.21
CA MET A 33 -3.13 7.36 -1.15
C MET A 33 -1.98 6.90 -0.24
N VAL A 34 -0.82 7.56 -0.28
CA VAL A 34 0.29 7.30 0.64
C VAL A 34 -0.13 7.54 2.08
N ASN A 35 -0.87 8.62 2.36
CA ASN A 35 -1.43 8.87 3.69
C ASN A 35 -2.42 7.78 4.13
N SER A 36 -3.34 7.36 3.25
CA SER A 36 -4.25 6.23 3.55
C SER A 36 -3.50 4.92 3.82
N LEU A 37 -2.39 4.66 3.12
CA LEU A 37 -1.55 3.48 3.39
C LEU A 37 -0.81 3.60 4.73
N ASN A 38 -0.33 4.79 5.09
CA ASN A 38 0.29 5.04 6.39
C ASN A 38 -0.73 4.90 7.54
N ASP A 39 -1.96 5.38 7.36
CA ASP A 39 -3.06 5.17 8.30
C ASP A 39 -3.37 3.68 8.46
N LEU A 40 -3.41 2.95 7.34
CA LEU A 40 -3.61 1.50 7.31
C LEU A 40 -2.52 0.77 8.12
N LEU A 41 -1.26 1.17 7.98
CA LEU A 41 -0.15 0.63 8.77
C LEU A 41 -0.27 0.94 10.25
N ALA A 42 -0.73 2.14 10.61
CA ALA A 42 -0.99 2.53 11.99
C ALA A 42 -2.09 1.63 12.61
N TYR A 43 -3.19 1.39 11.90
CA TYR A 43 -4.24 0.47 12.37
C TYR A 43 -3.74 -0.97 12.48
N ASN A 44 -2.89 -1.40 11.56
CA ASN A 44 -2.29 -2.71 11.62
C ASN A 44 -1.32 -2.89 12.81
N LYS A 45 -0.65 -1.83 13.29
CA LYS A 45 0.16 -1.90 14.53
C LYS A 45 -0.72 -2.16 15.76
N VAL A 46 -1.96 -1.65 15.74
CA VAL A 46 -2.94 -1.83 16.82
C VAL A 46 -3.62 -3.20 16.72
N VAL A 47 -3.84 -3.71 15.50
CA VAL A 47 -4.45 -5.02 15.24
C VAL A 47 -3.66 -5.76 14.16
N PRO A 48 -2.83 -6.76 14.52
CA PRO A 48 -2.12 -7.56 13.54
C PRO A 48 -3.15 -8.35 12.72
N SER A 49 -3.48 -7.79 11.56
CA SER A 49 -4.56 -8.30 10.71
C SER A 49 -4.01 -9.23 9.64
N THR A 50 -4.87 -10.13 9.20
CA THR A 50 -4.65 -11.02 8.05
C THR A 50 -4.51 -10.21 6.75
N PRO A 51 -3.82 -10.76 5.73
CA PRO A 51 -3.75 -10.15 4.41
C PRO A 51 -5.14 -9.83 3.86
N LEU A 52 -5.28 -8.65 3.26
CA LEU A 52 -6.53 -8.17 2.71
C LEU A 52 -6.81 -8.90 1.41
N SER A 53 -7.98 -9.53 1.29
CA SER A 53 -8.45 -10.13 0.04
C SER A 53 -9.06 -9.05 -0.85
N TRP A 54 -8.25 -8.44 -1.72
CA TRP A 54 -8.74 -7.56 -2.78
C TRP A 54 -8.93 -8.33 -4.09
N LYS A 55 -9.99 -8.00 -4.84
CA LYS A 55 -10.35 -8.75 -6.06
C LYS A 55 -9.45 -8.46 -7.26
N VAL A 56 -8.76 -7.33 -7.28
CA VAL A 56 -7.98 -6.86 -8.45
C VAL A 56 -6.50 -6.80 -8.11
N SER A 57 -5.74 -7.83 -8.50
CA SER A 57 -4.30 -7.91 -8.22
C SER A 57 -3.47 -6.81 -8.90
N ASP A 58 -3.97 -6.26 -10.00
CA ASP A 58 -3.35 -5.15 -10.74
C ASP A 58 -3.33 -3.88 -9.88
N GLU A 59 -4.47 -3.52 -9.27
CA GLU A 59 -4.58 -2.35 -8.38
C GLU A 59 -3.68 -2.45 -7.14
N LEU A 60 -3.48 -3.66 -6.63
CA LEU A 60 -2.55 -3.91 -5.52
C LEU A 60 -1.10 -3.66 -5.95
N SER A 61 -0.76 -4.08 -7.17
CA SER A 61 0.57 -3.90 -7.74
C SER A 61 0.85 -2.42 -7.98
N ASP A 62 -0.11 -1.68 -8.53
CA ASP A 62 -0.02 -0.22 -8.70
C ASP A 62 0.07 0.52 -7.36
N LEU A 63 -0.75 0.15 -6.38
CA LEU A 63 -0.68 0.68 -5.01
C LEU A 63 0.73 0.51 -4.43
N PHE A 64 1.29 -0.69 -4.54
CA PHE A 64 2.62 -0.98 -4.04
C PHE A 64 3.70 -0.23 -4.81
N LEU A 65 3.57 -0.10 -6.13
CA LEU A 65 4.51 0.63 -6.97
C LEU A 65 4.55 2.12 -6.63
N ILE A 66 3.39 2.75 -6.43
CA ILE A 66 3.34 4.16 -6.08
C ILE A 66 3.81 4.38 -4.64
N TYR A 67 3.45 3.48 -3.72
CA TYR A 67 3.99 3.52 -2.37
C TYR A 67 5.52 3.41 -2.40
N LEU A 68 6.08 2.49 -3.20
CA LEU A 68 7.52 2.37 -3.46
C LEU A 68 8.16 3.68 -3.97
N LYS A 69 7.48 4.40 -4.88
CA LYS A 69 7.97 5.67 -5.43
C LYS A 69 8.09 6.76 -4.36
N SER A 70 7.24 6.75 -3.33
CA SER A 70 7.30 7.70 -2.21
C SER A 70 8.40 7.43 -1.19
N ASP A 71 9.32 6.49 -1.49
CA ASP A 71 10.45 6.09 -0.65
C ASP A 71 10.12 5.82 0.84
N PRO A 72 9.18 4.89 1.11
CA PRO A 72 8.76 4.56 2.47
C PRO A 72 9.81 3.69 3.17
N SER A 73 9.81 3.73 4.50
CA SER A 73 10.68 2.89 5.33
C SER A 73 10.54 1.40 4.98
N PRO A 74 11.64 0.62 5.02
CA PRO A 74 11.63 -0.81 4.65
C PRO A 74 10.67 -1.63 5.51
N GLU A 75 10.45 -1.24 6.78
CA GLU A 75 9.45 -1.85 7.67
C GLU A 75 8.02 -1.71 7.14
N ASN A 76 7.67 -0.50 6.68
CA ASN A 76 6.35 -0.16 6.20
C ASN A 76 6.09 -0.86 4.87
N LEU A 77 7.11 -0.87 4.03
CA LEU A 77 7.07 -1.49 2.72
C LEU A 77 6.90 -3.02 2.83
N ALA A 78 7.65 -3.69 3.71
CA ALA A 78 7.45 -5.11 3.99
C ALA A 78 6.04 -5.39 4.52
N ARG A 79 5.51 -4.49 5.35
CA ARG A 79 4.18 -4.64 5.92
C ARG A 79 3.06 -4.42 4.90
N VAL A 80 3.18 -3.42 4.02
CA VAL A 80 2.26 -3.21 2.89
C VAL A 80 2.31 -4.40 1.94
N GLN A 81 3.50 -4.91 1.59
CA GLN A 81 3.64 -6.11 0.76
C GLN A 81 2.86 -7.30 1.33
N TYR A 82 3.00 -7.55 2.63
CA TYR A 82 2.26 -8.60 3.33
C TYR A 82 0.75 -8.35 3.33
N LEU A 83 0.31 -7.12 3.61
CA LEU A 83 -1.11 -6.77 3.70
C LEU A 83 -1.83 -6.82 2.36
N LEU A 84 -1.15 -6.43 1.28
CA LEU A 84 -1.66 -6.53 -0.08
C LEU A 84 -1.53 -7.95 -0.65
N ASN A 85 -0.99 -8.91 0.12
CA ASN A 85 -0.75 -10.29 -0.32
C ASN A 85 0.06 -10.37 -1.62
N ILE A 86 1.05 -9.48 -1.78
CA ILE A 86 1.89 -9.42 -2.96
C ILE A 86 3.00 -10.48 -2.84
N ASN A 87 3.05 -11.39 -3.82
CA ASN A 87 4.09 -12.40 -3.87
C ASN A 87 5.49 -11.76 -4.07
N ASP A 88 6.53 -12.47 -3.66
CA ASP A 88 7.90 -11.96 -3.75
C ASP A 88 8.36 -11.69 -5.19
N SER A 89 7.88 -12.47 -6.17
CA SER A 89 8.21 -12.27 -7.59
C SER A 89 7.67 -10.93 -8.12
N THR A 90 6.42 -10.59 -7.81
CA THR A 90 5.76 -9.32 -8.16
C THR A 90 6.40 -8.17 -7.40
N SER A 91 6.65 -8.31 -6.09
CA SER A 91 7.36 -7.29 -5.31
C SER A 91 8.75 -7.00 -5.89
N LYS A 92 9.51 -8.05 -6.23
CA LYS A 92 10.83 -7.92 -6.83
C LYS A 92 10.78 -7.27 -8.22
N ALA A 93 9.79 -7.62 -9.04
CA ALA A 93 9.58 -6.99 -10.35
C ALA A 93 9.26 -5.50 -10.21
N LEU A 94 8.37 -5.12 -9.28
CA LEU A 94 7.98 -3.72 -9.03
C LEU A 94 9.15 -2.89 -8.46
N ARG A 95 9.95 -3.46 -7.56
CA ARG A 95 11.18 -2.84 -7.05
C ARG A 95 12.20 -2.63 -8.17
N ALA A 96 12.47 -3.64 -8.98
CA ALA A 96 13.36 -3.53 -10.13
C ALA A 96 12.88 -2.48 -11.15
N MET A 97 11.56 -2.33 -11.30
CA MET A 97 10.96 -1.30 -12.14
C MET A 97 11.19 0.12 -11.59
N LYS A 98 11.06 0.32 -10.26
CA LYS A 98 11.45 1.57 -9.58
C LYS A 98 12.94 1.85 -9.76
N ASP A 99 13.81 0.88 -9.47
CA ASP A 99 15.27 1.04 -9.55
C ASP A 99 15.72 1.39 -10.98
N ARG A 100 15.14 0.72 -11.99
CA ARG A 100 15.41 1.02 -13.39
C ARG A 100 14.94 2.41 -13.79
N ARG A 101 13.78 2.87 -13.30
CA ARG A 101 13.27 4.23 -13.55
C ARG A 101 14.16 5.31 -12.91
N LEU A 102 14.65 5.06 -11.70
CA LEU A 102 15.60 5.95 -11.01
C LEU A 102 16.94 6.02 -11.75
N GLN A 103 17.46 4.88 -12.23
CA GLN A 103 18.74 4.83 -12.96
C GLN A 103 18.65 5.42 -14.38
N ASN A 104 17.52 5.28 -15.05
CA ASN A 104 17.38 5.75 -16.43
C ASN A 104 17.18 7.26 -16.58
N GLY A 105 17.07 8.04 -15.49
CA GLY A 105 16.89 9.50 -15.56
C GLY A 105 15.76 9.96 -16.48
N ALA A 106 14.81 9.07 -16.79
CA ALA A 106 13.70 9.36 -17.68
C ALA A 106 12.66 10.10 -16.84
N ALA A 107 12.78 11.43 -16.87
CA ALA A 107 11.73 12.37 -16.56
C ALA A 107 10.44 11.89 -17.24
N ASP A 108 9.55 11.27 -16.47
CA ASP A 108 8.16 11.20 -16.82
C ASP A 108 7.36 11.24 -15.52
N GLU A 109 6.78 12.43 -15.33
CA GLU A 109 5.95 12.89 -14.23
C GLU A 109 6.70 13.13 -12.91
N GLU A 110 7.18 14.36 -12.78
CA GLU A 110 7.32 15.08 -11.51
C GLU A 110 5.96 15.03 -10.78
N PHE A 111 5.68 13.93 -10.09
CA PHE A 111 4.63 13.90 -9.09
C PHE A 111 5.16 14.67 -7.89
N VAL A 112 4.88 15.98 -7.88
CA VAL A 112 4.99 16.84 -6.70
C VAL A 112 4.14 16.18 -5.60
N PHE A 113 4.81 15.62 -4.59
CA PHE A 113 4.19 15.10 -3.37
C PHE A 113 3.98 16.22 -2.35
#